data_AF-B2BA84-F1
#
_entry.id   AF-B2BA84-F1
#
_cell.length_a   1.000
_cell.length_b   1.000
_cell.length_c   1.000
_cell.angle_alpha   90.00
_cell.angle_beta   90.00
_cell.angle_gamma   90.00
#
_symmetry.space_group_name_H-M   'P 1'
#
loop_
_entity.id
_entity.type
_entity.pdbx_description
1 polymer ?
#
loop_
_entity_poly.entity_id
_entity_poly.type
_entity_poly.pdbx_seq_one_letter_code
_entity_poly.pdbx_strand_id
1 'polypeptide(L)'
;KGRSLSVKVDESSKNPSYLAIKFLYLGGQTDILEVVVVPDRSEWELPDLWPMSRISGAVWAMSQPPFGPLKLKITVMNGGEKKYMMSQLDVLPTDWTAGEIYKLGFQITSIAYEKCSPT
;
A
#
# COMPACT_ATOMS: atom_id res chain seq x y z
N LYS A 1 -11.57 -7.56 17.09
CA LYS A 1 -10.39 -8.13 16.38
C LYS A 1 -10.06 -7.23 15.20
N GLY A 2 -8.98 -6.46 15.28
CA GLY A 2 -8.50 -5.65 14.14
C GLY A 2 -7.92 -6.57 13.07
N ARG A 3 -8.28 -6.32 11.80
CA ARG A 3 -7.63 -7.00 10.67
C ARG A 3 -6.41 -6.17 10.26
N SER A 4 -5.26 -6.82 10.12
CA SER A 4 -4.04 -6.17 9.61
C SER A 4 -4.25 -5.74 8.16
N LEU A 5 -3.77 -4.54 7.82
CA LEU A 5 -3.84 -4.01 6.46
C LEU A 5 -3.17 -5.00 5.50
N SER A 6 -3.77 -5.24 4.35
CA SER A 6 -3.23 -6.19 3.36
C SER A 6 -3.47 -5.67 1.95
N VAL A 7 -2.68 -6.16 0.99
CA VAL A 7 -2.89 -5.89 -0.43
C VAL A 7 -3.23 -7.19 -1.13
N LYS A 8 -4.26 -7.17 -1.98
CA LYS A 8 -4.51 -8.24 -2.95
C LYS A 8 -3.91 -7.80 -4.28
N VAL A 9 -3.13 -8.67 -4.93
CA VAL A 9 -2.78 -8.47 -6.33
C VAL A 9 -4.02 -8.79 -7.17
N ASP A 10 -4.47 -7.83 -7.96
CA ASP A 10 -5.68 -7.97 -8.76
C ASP A 10 -5.51 -9.05 -9.84
N GLU A 11 -6.59 -9.76 -10.17
CA GLU A 11 -6.61 -10.83 -11.18
C GLU A 11 -6.17 -10.33 -12.57
N SER A 12 -6.33 -9.03 -12.83
CA SER A 12 -5.89 -8.40 -14.08
C SER A 12 -4.37 -8.23 -14.20
N SER A 13 -3.64 -8.44 -13.09
CA SER A 13 -2.18 -8.29 -13.06
C SER A 13 -1.47 -9.36 -13.89
N LYS A 14 -0.34 -8.97 -14.49
CA LYS A 14 0.50 -9.85 -15.32
C LYS A 14 1.96 -9.62 -14.96
N ASN A 15 2.53 -10.48 -14.12
CA ASN A 15 3.94 -10.40 -13.74
C ASN A 15 4.84 -10.69 -14.97
N PRO A 16 5.85 -9.85 -15.29
CA PRO A 16 6.23 -8.59 -14.64
C PRO A 16 5.66 -7.34 -15.34
N SER A 17 4.86 -7.48 -16.39
CA SER A 17 4.44 -6.38 -17.28
C SER A 17 3.42 -5.37 -16.71
N TYR A 18 2.55 -5.77 -15.79
CA TYR A 18 1.47 -4.95 -15.26
C TYR A 18 1.09 -5.37 -13.85
N LEU A 19 1.14 -4.42 -12.92
CA LEU A 19 0.79 -4.66 -11.52
C LEU A 19 -0.42 -3.81 -11.15
N ALA A 20 -1.50 -4.46 -10.72
CA ALA A 20 -2.64 -3.83 -10.09
C ALA A 20 -2.83 -4.40 -8.68
N ILE A 21 -3.00 -3.54 -7.69
CA ILE A 21 -3.19 -3.93 -6.29
C ILE A 21 -4.45 -3.30 -5.74
N LYS A 22 -5.12 -4.04 -4.86
CA LYS A 22 -6.29 -3.59 -4.11
C LYS A 22 -6.00 -3.66 -2.62
N PHE A 23 -6.18 -2.53 -1.94
CA PHE A 23 -6.04 -2.50 -0.48
C PHE A 23 -7.26 -3.13 0.19
N LEU A 24 -6.99 -4.01 1.16
CA LEU A 24 -7.97 -4.68 1.99
C LEU A 24 -7.84 -4.19 3.43
N TYR A 25 -8.98 -4.04 4.11
CA TYR A 25 -9.06 -3.68 5.53
C TYR A 25 -8.52 -2.29 5.87
N LEU A 26 -8.63 -1.34 4.95
CA LEU A 26 -8.58 0.08 5.29
C LEU A 26 -9.77 0.38 6.21
N GLY A 27 -9.53 0.88 7.41
CA GLY A 27 -10.61 1.35 8.28
C GLY A 27 -11.47 2.36 7.51
N GLY A 28 -12.80 2.27 7.62
CA GLY A 28 -13.75 2.98 6.75
C GLY A 28 -13.70 4.52 6.77
N GLN A 29 -12.79 5.14 7.52
CA GLN A 29 -12.59 6.60 7.57
C GLN A 29 -11.25 7.06 6.96
N THR A 30 -10.48 6.16 6.34
CA THR A 30 -9.16 6.50 5.79
C THR A 30 -9.19 6.46 4.27
N ASP A 31 -9.07 7.63 3.63
CA ASP A 31 -8.85 7.72 2.18
C ASP A 31 -7.36 7.60 1.88
N ILE A 32 -6.99 6.67 1.00
CA ILE A 32 -5.62 6.62 0.45
C ILE A 32 -5.53 7.73 -0.57
N LEU A 33 -4.53 8.60 -0.47
CA LEU A 33 -4.31 9.69 -1.42
C LEU A 33 -3.27 9.35 -2.48
N GLU A 34 -2.28 8.52 -2.13
CA GLU A 34 -1.14 8.21 -2.99
C GLU A 34 -0.59 6.82 -2.63
N VAL A 35 -0.14 6.10 -3.64
CA VAL A 35 0.55 4.81 -3.50
C VAL A 35 1.81 4.84 -4.34
N VAL A 36 2.93 4.49 -3.72
CA VAL A 36 4.25 4.44 -4.37
C VAL A 36 4.87 3.08 -4.12
N VAL A 37 5.37 2.47 -5.18
CA VAL A 37 6.21 1.28 -5.14
C VAL A 37 7.66 1.72 -4.96
N VAL A 38 8.37 1.04 -4.05
CA VAL A 38 9.80 1.24 -3.84
C VAL A 38 10.49 -0.12 -3.95
N PRO A 39 11.35 -0.33 -4.96
CA PRO A 39 12.10 -1.57 -5.07
C PRO A 39 13.10 -1.69 -3.92
N ASP A 40 13.32 -2.92 -3.45
CA ASP A 40 14.39 -3.17 -2.49
C ASP A 40 15.75 -3.02 -3.19
N ARG A 41 16.44 -1.92 -2.90
CA ARG A 41 17.78 -1.61 -3.40
C ARG A 41 18.73 -1.31 -2.26
N SER A 42 20.02 -1.29 -2.58
CA SER A 42 21.12 -0.96 -1.68
C SER A 42 20.83 0.31 -0.86
N GLU A 43 21.10 0.29 0.45
CA GLU A 43 20.87 1.40 1.39
C GLU A 43 21.61 2.70 0.99
N TRP A 44 22.60 2.61 0.11
CA TRP A 44 23.41 3.73 -0.37
C TRP A 44 22.82 4.45 -1.59
N GLU A 45 21.76 3.92 -2.19
CA GLU A 45 21.07 4.55 -3.33
C GLU A 45 19.84 5.35 -2.84
N LEU A 46 19.59 6.51 -3.47
CA LEU A 46 18.32 7.21 -3.27
C LEU A 46 17.17 6.30 -3.72
N PRO A 47 16.08 6.17 -2.93
CA PRO A 47 15.00 5.27 -3.29
C PRO A 47 14.28 5.78 -4.53
N ASP A 48 14.32 4.99 -5.61
CA ASP A 48 13.48 5.24 -6.77
C ASP A 48 12.01 5.11 -6.36
N LEU A 49 11.27 6.20 -6.48
CA LEU A 49 9.85 6.26 -6.14
C LEU A 49 9.03 6.01 -7.41
N TRP A 50 8.25 4.92 -7.42
CA TRP A 50 7.41 4.55 -8.55
C TRP A 50 5.93 4.77 -8.22
N PRO A 51 5.35 5.95 -8.56
CA PRO A 51 3.97 6.24 -8.24
C PRO A 51 3.02 5.33 -9.03
N MET A 52 1.98 4.84 -8.35
CA MET A 52 0.89 4.10 -8.99
C MET A 52 -0.25 5.04 -9.36
N SER A 53 -0.98 4.70 -10.42
CA SER A 53 -2.19 5.39 -10.83
C SER A 53 -3.42 4.78 -10.16
N ARG A 54 -4.32 5.61 -9.62
CA ARG A 54 -5.60 5.10 -9.12
C ARG A 54 -6.51 4.77 -10.28
N ILE A 55 -7.00 3.53 -10.33
CA ILE A 55 -7.92 3.06 -11.37
C ILE A 55 -9.38 3.14 -10.90
N SER A 56 -9.69 2.58 -9.72
CA SER A 56 -11.04 2.63 -9.16
C SER A 56 -11.04 2.40 -7.65
N GLY A 57 -11.74 3.22 -6.88
CA GLY A 57 -11.84 3.06 -5.42
C GLY A 57 -10.47 2.86 -4.74
N ALA A 58 -10.24 1.65 -4.24
CA ALA A 58 -9.02 1.21 -3.56
C ALA A 58 -8.03 0.43 -4.46
N VAL A 59 -8.22 0.46 -5.79
CA VAL A 59 -7.38 -0.21 -6.78
C VAL A 59 -6.39 0.78 -7.40
N TRP A 60 -5.12 0.42 -7.36
CA TRP A 60 -3.98 1.18 -7.87
C TRP A 60 -3.18 0.32 -8.82
N ALA A 61 -2.70 0.89 -9.93
CA ALA A 61 -1.99 0.13 -10.95
C ALA A 61 -0.78 0.88 -11.52
N MET A 62 0.15 0.11 -12.08
CA MET A 62 1.29 0.60 -12.84
C MET A 62 1.67 -0.37 -13.96
N SER A 63 2.17 0.18 -15.06
CA SER A 63 2.78 -0.61 -16.14
C SER A 63 4.27 -0.73 -15.88
N GLN A 64 4.85 -1.89 -16.21
CA GLN A 64 6.28 -2.17 -16.05
C GLN A 64 6.81 -1.83 -14.64
N PRO A 65 6.26 -2.46 -13.58
CA PRO A 65 6.80 -2.32 -12.22
C PRO A 65 8.31 -2.62 -12.19
N PRO A 66 9.06 -1.98 -11.27
CA PRO A 66 10.47 -2.28 -11.10
C PRO A 66 10.67 -3.75 -10.73
N PHE A 67 11.80 -4.30 -11.13
CA PHE A 67 12.14 -5.70 -10.86
C PHE A 67 12.58 -5.88 -9.40
N GLY A 68 12.28 -7.06 -8.84
CA GLY A 68 12.69 -7.46 -7.50
C GLY A 68 11.58 -7.35 -6.45
N PRO A 69 11.91 -7.58 -5.17
CA PRO A 69 11.00 -7.39 -4.05
C PRO A 69 10.58 -5.92 -3.93
N LEU A 70 9.30 -5.68 -3.63
CA LEU A 70 8.72 -4.35 -3.61
C LEU A 70 8.16 -3.99 -2.23
N LYS A 71 8.60 -2.83 -1.74
CA LYS A 71 8.00 -2.10 -0.62
C LYS A 71 6.89 -1.18 -1.13
N LEU A 72 5.95 -0.87 -0.25
CA LEU A 72 4.84 0.04 -0.52
C LEU A 72 4.87 1.21 0.44
N LYS A 73 4.83 2.42 -0.12
CA LYS A 73 4.54 3.66 0.59
C LYS A 73 3.12 4.09 0.27
N ILE A 74 2.37 4.42 1.31
CA ILE A 74 0.96 4.81 1.22
C ILE A 74 0.81 6.15 1.93
N THR A 75 0.26 7.14 1.24
CA THR A 75 -0.16 8.40 1.85
C THR A 75 -1.67 8.33 2.07
N VAL A 76 -2.13 8.66 3.28
CA VAL A 76 -3.54 8.65 3.67
C VAL A 76 -3.98 9.99 4.23
N MET A 77 -5.28 10.30 4.10
CA MET A 77 -5.92 11.38 4.84
C MET A 77 -6.50 10.82 6.14
N ASN A 78 -6.11 11.39 7.28
CA ASN A 78 -6.64 11.03 8.59
C ASN A 78 -6.91 12.31 9.39
N GLY A 79 -8.18 12.56 9.72
CA GLY A 79 -8.56 13.71 10.56
C GLY A 79 -8.24 15.08 9.95
N GLY A 80 -8.13 15.19 8.62
CA GLY A 80 -7.71 16.41 7.92
C GLY A 80 -6.20 16.55 7.71
N GLU A 81 -5.39 15.64 8.26
CA GLU A 81 -3.94 15.61 8.08
C GLU A 81 -3.52 14.52 7.08
N LYS A 82 -2.49 14.83 6.28
CA LYS A 82 -1.83 13.83 5.44
C LYS A 82 -0.79 13.06 6.26
N LYS A 83 -0.90 11.74 6.29
CA LYS A 83 0.08 10.84 6.94
C LYS A 83 0.61 9.86 5.92
N TYR A 84 1.90 9.55 5.97
CA TYR A 84 2.50 8.52 5.12
C TYR A 84 2.95 7.32 5.95
N MET A 85 2.88 6.13 5.35
CA MET A 85 3.29 4.86 5.93
C MET A 85 4.12 4.10 4.89
N MET A 86 5.24 3.50 5.29
CA MET A 86 6.13 2.71 4.41
C MET A 86 6.29 1.31 4.97
N SER A 87 6.12 0.28 4.15
CA SER A 87 6.21 -1.10 4.62
C SER A 87 7.63 -1.38 5.11
N GLN A 88 7.75 -1.96 6.31
CA GLN A 88 9.05 -2.29 6.89
C GLN A 88 9.74 -3.43 6.16
N LEU A 89 8.96 -4.31 5.54
CA LEU A 89 9.41 -5.45 4.75
C LEU A 89 8.92 -5.31 3.31
N ASP A 90 9.54 -6.07 2.43
CA ASP A 90 9.05 -6.27 1.07
C ASP A 90 7.71 -6.98 1.13
N VAL A 91 6.70 -6.32 0.60
CA VAL A 91 5.31 -6.78 0.67
C VAL A 91 5.02 -7.70 -0.48
N LEU A 92 5.53 -7.34 -1.66
CA LEU A 92 5.38 -8.13 -2.86
C LEU A 92 6.74 -8.78 -3.17
N PRO A 93 6.84 -10.11 -3.20
CA PRO A 93 8.05 -10.79 -3.66
C PRO A 93 8.22 -10.59 -5.17
N THR A 94 9.41 -10.88 -5.71
CA THR A 94 9.69 -10.76 -7.14
C THR A 94 8.69 -11.50 -8.03
N ASP A 95 8.22 -12.67 -7.59
CA ASP A 95 7.27 -13.55 -8.24
C ASP A 95 5.83 -13.37 -7.72
N TRP A 96 5.45 -12.14 -7.35
CA TRP A 96 4.09 -11.83 -6.95
C TRP A 96 3.07 -12.39 -7.95
N THR A 97 2.00 -12.96 -7.40
CA THR A 97 1.03 -13.75 -8.17
C THR A 97 -0.33 -13.06 -8.16
N ALA A 98 -0.99 -13.01 -9.31
CA ALA A 98 -2.34 -12.47 -9.43
C ALA A 98 -3.32 -13.28 -8.55
N GLY A 99 -4.21 -12.59 -7.85
CA GLY A 99 -5.16 -13.21 -6.93
C GLY A 99 -4.65 -13.39 -5.50
N GLU A 100 -3.33 -13.36 -5.27
CA GLU A 100 -2.74 -13.56 -3.95
C GLU A 100 -2.86 -12.34 -3.04
N ILE A 101 -2.89 -12.60 -1.72
CA ILE A 101 -2.99 -11.58 -0.69
C ILE A 101 -1.70 -11.52 0.12
N TYR A 102 -1.08 -10.35 0.12
CA TYR A 102 0.13 -10.06 0.86
C TYR A 102 -0.19 -9.15 2.05
N LYS A 103 0.20 -9.60 3.25
CA LYS A 103 -0.02 -8.82 4.46
C LYS A 103 0.96 -7.68 4.52
N LEU A 104 0.45 -6.46 4.70
CA LEU A 104 1.30 -5.35 5.08
C LEU A 104 1.59 -5.52 6.57
N GLY A 105 2.86 -5.59 6.95
CA GLY A 105 3.28 -5.74 8.35
C GLY A 105 2.87 -4.58 9.29
N PHE A 106 1.98 -3.68 8.84
CA PHE A 106 1.43 -2.62 9.66
C PHE A 106 0.31 -3.13 10.57
N GLN A 107 0.41 -2.79 11.84
CA GLN A 107 -0.79 -2.53 12.65
C GLN A 107 -1.18 -1.06 12.35
N ILE A 108 -2.39 -0.81 11.86
CA ILE A 108 -2.99 0.52 12.05
C ILE A 108 -3.25 0.58 13.55
N THR A 109 -2.25 0.95 14.35
CA THR A 109 -2.50 1.37 15.72
C THR A 109 -3.43 2.57 15.61
N SER A 110 -4.64 2.43 16.14
CA SER A 110 -5.61 3.52 16.14
C SER A 110 -4.93 4.75 16.72
N ILE A 111 -4.63 5.75 15.91
CA ILE A 111 -4.28 7.06 16.43
C ILE A 111 -5.64 7.74 16.65
N ALA A 112 -6.19 7.44 17.82
CA ALA A 112 -7.28 8.06 18.55
C ALA A 112 -8.50 8.55 17.74
N TYR A 113 -9.61 7.82 17.84
CA TYR A 113 -10.88 8.51 18.07
C TYR A 113 -10.86 9.06 19.50
N GLU A 114 -10.27 10.24 19.69
CA GLU A 114 -10.63 11.09 20.82
C GLU A 114 -11.22 12.39 20.26
N LYS A 115 -12.41 12.25 19.68
CA LYS A 115 -13.44 13.28 19.79
C LYS A 115 -14.72 12.63 20.31
N CYS A 116 -14.64 12.06 21.50
CA CYS A 116 -15.77 12.14 22.41
C CYS A 116 -15.55 13.40 23.24
N SER A 117 -16.12 14.52 22.80
CA SER A 117 -16.37 15.63 23.70
C SER A 117 -17.55 15.20 24.58
N PRO A 118 -17.41 15.11 25.92
CA PRO A 118 -18.57 15.09 26.78
C PRO A 118 -19.22 16.48 26.67
N THR A 119 -20.46 16.52 26.18
CA THR A 119 -21.39 17.63 26.44
C THR A 119 -21.80 17.64 27.91
#